data_AF-A0A6A7LHH3-F1
#
_entry.id   AF-A0A6A7LHH3-F1
#
_cell.length_a   1.000
_cell.length_b   1.000
_cell.length_c   1.000
_cell.angle_alpha   90.00
_cell.angle_beta   90.00
_cell.angle_gamma   90.00
#
_symmetry.space_group_name_H-M   'P 1'
#
loop_
_entity.id
_entity.type
_entity.pdbx_description
1 polymer ?
#
loop_
_entity_poly.entity_id
_entity_poly.type
_entity_poly.pdbx_seq_one_letter_code
_entity_poly.pdbx_strand_id
1 'polypeptide(L)'
;MNRDPNVATLLQWASEYQITNSLPTELENDSQKLIEIVDMVESCVGKEFEKGKAKFKLQYGREPTSLEASKNIVPFALYDPVRKQGFLGCIKQCIQNKLPGIEEKYQLNFALKLWSGCLATAKTIALGTQTGKNTAQFRSEMIPRIDTTSTKDMIYRKGEEIACIWKPDPKDISFDGVPTNSNARKYESEWSETRNKINQAMHVMCKIRWN
;
A
#
# COMPACT_ATOMS: atom_id res chain seq x y z
N MET A 1 -14.46 7.27 -12.72
CA MET A 1 -13.43 6.24 -12.42
C MET A 1 -12.47 6.83 -11.40
N ASN A 2 -12.55 6.44 -10.13
CA ASN A 2 -11.62 6.93 -9.12
C ASN A 2 -10.44 5.95 -9.03
N ARG A 3 -9.54 6.01 -10.01
CA ARG A 3 -8.19 5.44 -9.82
C ARG A 3 -7.51 6.35 -8.82
N ASP A 4 -6.95 5.81 -7.76
CA ASP A 4 -6.08 6.59 -6.89
C ASP A 4 -4.99 7.23 -7.78
N PRO A 5 -4.97 8.56 -7.93
CA PRO A 5 -4.04 9.21 -8.84
C PRO A 5 -2.60 8.93 -8.44
N ASN A 6 -2.33 8.69 -7.15
CA ASN A 6 -0.99 8.38 -6.67
C ASN A 6 -0.54 6.99 -7.12
N VAL A 7 -1.41 5.97 -7.10
CA VAL A 7 -1.08 4.63 -7.61
C VAL A 7 -0.76 4.69 -9.10
N ALA A 8 -1.60 5.37 -9.88
CA ALA A 8 -1.37 5.53 -11.32
C ALA A 8 -0.06 6.27 -11.62
N THR A 9 0.24 7.34 -10.87
CA THR A 9 1.49 8.08 -11.02
C THR A 9 2.71 7.26 -10.61
N LEU A 10 2.66 6.47 -9.54
CA LEU A 10 3.81 5.64 -9.16
C LEU A 10 4.08 4.53 -10.17
N LEU A 11 3.04 3.92 -10.75
CA LEU A 11 3.22 2.97 -11.85
C LEU A 11 3.83 3.63 -13.08
N GLN A 12 3.40 4.85 -13.41
CA GLN A 12 4.01 5.64 -14.47
C GLN A 12 5.49 5.90 -14.16
N TRP A 13 5.83 6.36 -12.96
CA TRP A 13 7.22 6.59 -12.57
C TRP A 13 8.05 5.31 -12.58
N ALA A 14 7.47 4.17 -12.19
CA ALA A 14 8.15 2.89 -12.29
C ALA A 14 8.57 2.58 -13.74
N SER A 15 7.72 2.90 -14.73
CA SER A 15 8.00 2.67 -16.15
C SER A 15 9.14 3.52 -16.72
N GLU A 16 9.58 4.56 -16.00
CA GLU A 16 10.73 5.38 -16.39
C GLU A 16 12.08 4.72 -16.03
N TYR A 17 12.06 3.65 -15.23
CA TYR A 17 13.22 2.87 -14.85
C TYR A 17 13.32 1.58 -15.68
N GLN A 18 14.50 0.96 -15.66
CA GLN A 18 14.66 -0.32 -16.32
C GLN A 18 13.65 -1.33 -15.78
N ILE A 19 12.91 -1.95 -16.69
CA ILE A 19 11.83 -2.86 -16.35
C ILE A 19 12.44 -4.19 -15.93
N THR A 20 12.05 -4.65 -14.75
CA THR A 20 12.12 -6.06 -14.41
C THR A 20 10.70 -6.60 -14.30
N ASN A 21 10.49 -7.79 -14.84
CA ASN A 21 9.29 -8.59 -14.62
C ASN A 21 9.65 -9.88 -13.85
N SER A 22 10.93 -10.12 -13.57
CA SER A 22 11.37 -11.27 -12.80
C SER A 22 11.31 -10.93 -11.31
N LEU A 23 10.62 -11.80 -10.59
CA LEU A 23 10.67 -11.85 -9.14
C LEU A 23 11.85 -12.75 -8.75
N PRO A 24 12.80 -12.30 -7.92
CA PRO A 24 13.83 -13.18 -7.39
C PRO A 24 13.19 -14.34 -6.62
N THR A 25 13.76 -15.53 -6.76
CA THR A 25 13.26 -16.75 -6.11
C THR A 25 13.17 -16.58 -4.59
N GLU A 26 14.09 -15.81 -4.01
CA GLU A 26 14.14 -15.49 -2.58
C GLU A 26 12.92 -14.68 -2.11
N LEU A 27 12.30 -13.89 -3.00
CA LEU A 27 11.14 -13.06 -2.68
C LEU A 27 9.81 -13.70 -3.09
N GLU A 28 9.83 -14.82 -3.80
CA GLU A 28 8.60 -15.42 -4.36
C GLU A 28 7.62 -15.88 -3.28
N ASN A 29 8.15 -16.40 -2.19
CA ASN A 29 7.38 -16.98 -1.08
C ASN A 29 7.65 -16.28 0.27
N ASP A 30 8.40 -15.17 0.28
CA ASP A 30 8.72 -14.43 1.50
C ASP A 30 7.80 -13.21 1.64
N SER A 31 6.57 -13.45 2.10
CA SER A 31 5.57 -12.39 2.33
C SER A 31 6.07 -11.33 3.32
N GLN A 32 6.83 -11.73 4.34
CA GLN A 32 7.37 -10.83 5.34
C GLN A 32 8.38 -9.85 4.72
N LYS A 33 9.27 -10.34 3.85
CA LYS A 33 10.21 -9.49 3.14
C LYS A 33 9.53 -8.55 2.16
N LEU A 34 8.49 -9.02 1.46
CA LEU A 34 7.68 -8.17 0.60
C LEU A 34 6.99 -7.04 1.39
N ILE A 35 6.42 -7.35 2.56
CA ILE A 35 5.82 -6.39 3.50
C ILE A 35 6.86 -5.36 3.96
N GLU A 36 8.07 -5.79 4.34
CA GLU A 36 9.15 -4.87 4.73
C GLU A 36 9.46 -3.84 3.62
N ILE A 37 9.49 -4.28 2.36
CA ILE A 37 9.75 -3.40 1.21
C ILE A 37 8.60 -2.40 1.03
N VAL A 38 7.35 -2.86 1.15
CA VAL A 38 6.18 -1.98 1.10
C VAL A 38 6.23 -0.94 2.23
N ASP A 39 6.59 -1.35 3.46
CA ASP A 39 6.74 -0.44 4.60
C ASP A 39 7.84 0.60 4.42
N MET A 40 8.93 0.25 3.73
CA MET A 40 9.99 1.22 3.38
C MET A 40 9.47 2.31 2.45
N VAL A 41 8.69 1.94 1.43
CA VAL A 41 8.06 2.90 0.52
C VAL A 41 7.02 3.75 1.26
N GLU A 42 6.17 3.13 2.07
CA GLU A 42 5.15 3.81 2.87
C GLU A 42 5.77 4.81 3.86
N SER A 43 6.91 4.49 4.46
CA SER A 43 7.65 5.41 5.33
C SER A 43 8.09 6.68 4.58
N CYS A 44 8.58 6.55 3.35
CA CYS A 44 8.90 7.72 2.52
C CYS A 44 7.66 8.53 2.14
N VAL A 45 6.52 7.88 1.88
CA VAL A 45 5.23 8.55 1.64
C VAL A 45 4.79 9.33 2.89
N GLY A 46 4.88 8.72 4.07
CA GLY A 46 4.58 9.38 5.34
C GLY A 46 5.45 10.62 5.58
N LYS A 47 6.76 10.54 5.31
CA LYS A 47 7.67 11.70 5.39
C LYS A 47 7.25 12.84 4.46
N GLU A 48 6.77 12.54 3.26
CA GLU A 48 6.23 13.56 2.34
C GLU A 48 4.97 14.24 2.89
N PHE A 49 4.08 13.49 3.54
CA PHE A 49 2.91 14.07 4.19
C PHE A 49 3.28 14.95 5.37
N GLU A 50 4.26 14.55 6.19
CA GLU A 50 4.75 15.36 7.30
C GLU A 50 5.39 16.67 6.84
N LYS A 51 6.12 16.69 5.71
CA LYS A 51 6.61 17.94 5.10
C LYS A 51 5.45 18.88 4.73
N GLY A 52 4.35 18.34 4.21
CA GLY A 52 3.15 19.12 3.92
C GLY A 52 2.53 19.75 5.16
N LYS A 53 2.39 18.97 6.25
CA LYS A 53 1.89 19.46 7.54
C LYS A 53 2.81 20.53 8.14
N ALA A 54 4.13 20.31 8.11
CA ALA A 54 5.10 21.27 8.60
C ALA A 54 5.00 22.61 7.85
N LYS A 55 4.87 22.58 6.52
CA LYS A 55 4.66 23.78 5.70
C LYS A 55 3.34 24.49 6.06
N PHE A 56 2.26 23.75 6.25
CA PHE A 56 0.98 24.30 6.69
C PHE A 56 1.11 24.99 8.05
N LYS A 57 1.74 24.33 9.02
CA LYS A 57 1.96 24.90 10.35
C LYS A 57 2.78 26.19 10.31
N LEU A 58 3.81 26.23 9.48
CA LEU A 58 4.61 27.44 9.25
C LEU A 58 3.80 28.60 8.68
N GLN A 59 2.85 28.29 7.78
CA GLN A 59 2.02 29.30 7.11
C GLN A 59 0.86 29.81 7.99
N TYR A 60 0.24 28.93 8.78
CA TYR A 60 -1.01 29.23 9.50
C TYR A 60 -0.88 29.24 11.02
N GLY A 61 0.30 28.92 11.57
CA GLY A 61 0.56 28.92 13.02
C GLY A 61 -0.16 27.83 13.81
N ARG A 62 -0.78 26.85 13.15
CA ARG A 62 -1.51 25.74 13.77
C ARG A 62 -1.42 24.45 12.95
N GLU A 63 -1.76 23.32 13.56
CA GLU A 63 -1.90 22.05 12.85
C GLU A 63 -3.10 22.09 11.88
N PRO A 64 -3.02 21.41 10.72
CA PRO A 64 -4.16 21.23 9.84
C PRO A 64 -5.20 20.31 10.48
N THR A 65 -6.48 20.64 10.31
CA THR A 65 -7.58 19.71 10.58
C THR A 65 -7.51 18.50 9.63
N SER A 66 -8.22 17.40 9.93
CA SER A 66 -8.24 16.22 9.05
C SER A 66 -8.66 16.53 7.61
N LEU A 67 -9.62 17.45 7.43
CA LEU A 67 -10.10 17.89 6.12
C LEU A 67 -9.06 18.76 5.38
N GLU A 68 -8.31 19.59 6.11
CA GLU A 68 -7.23 20.39 5.53
C GLU A 68 -6.04 19.50 5.17
N ALA A 69 -5.67 18.55 6.03
CA ALA A 69 -4.61 17.60 5.77
C ALA A 69 -4.90 16.80 4.49
N SER A 70 -6.14 16.32 4.29
CA SER A 70 -6.50 15.60 3.07
C SER A 70 -6.45 16.47 1.80
N LYS A 71 -6.68 17.79 1.92
CA LYS A 71 -6.61 18.74 0.80
C LYS A 71 -5.20 19.25 0.52
N ASN A 72 -4.34 19.29 1.54
CA ASN A 72 -2.96 19.76 1.46
C ASN A 72 -1.97 18.69 0.99
N ILE A 73 -2.42 17.42 0.91
CA ILE A 73 -1.66 16.37 0.25
C ILE A 73 -1.64 16.68 -1.25
N VAL A 74 -0.50 17.16 -1.74
CA VAL A 74 -0.26 17.34 -3.17
C VAL A 74 -0.23 15.96 -3.83
N PRO A 75 -1.13 15.65 -4.78
CA PRO A 75 -1.07 14.40 -5.54
C PRO A 75 0.29 14.25 -6.22
N PHE A 76 0.80 13.02 -6.31
CA PHE A 76 2.10 12.75 -6.95
C PHE A 76 2.14 13.21 -8.40
N ALA A 77 1.00 13.20 -9.10
CA ALA A 77 0.86 13.72 -10.45
C ALA A 77 1.25 15.21 -10.59
N LEU A 78 1.24 15.97 -9.49
CA LEU A 78 1.56 17.39 -9.44
C LEU A 78 2.96 17.67 -8.86
N TYR A 79 3.78 16.65 -8.66
CA TYR A 79 5.16 16.85 -8.20
C TYR A 79 5.99 17.46 -9.33
N ASP A 80 6.67 18.57 -9.02
CA ASP A 80 7.72 19.09 -9.88
C ASP A 80 8.93 18.11 -9.94
N PRO A 81 9.82 18.25 -10.94
CA PRO A 81 10.96 17.34 -11.09
C PRO A 81 11.86 17.24 -9.85
N VAL A 82 12.07 18.34 -9.12
CA VAL A 82 12.94 18.37 -7.93
C VAL A 82 12.29 17.59 -6.80
N ARG A 83 11.00 17.82 -6.54
CA ARG A 83 10.26 17.10 -5.52
C ARG A 83 10.14 15.61 -5.84
N LYS A 84 9.85 15.27 -7.10
CA LYS A 84 9.84 13.89 -7.59
C LYS A 84 11.19 13.21 -7.35
N GLN A 85 12.30 13.84 -7.74
CA GLN A 85 13.64 13.31 -7.52
C GLN A 85 13.94 13.13 -6.03
N GLY A 86 13.58 14.10 -5.18
CA GLY A 86 13.77 13.98 -3.72
C GLY A 86 12.98 12.81 -3.11
N PHE A 87 11.73 12.60 -3.54
CA PHE A 87 10.91 11.48 -3.09
C PHE A 87 11.47 10.12 -3.56
N LEU A 88 11.79 10.00 -4.85
CA LEU A 88 12.38 8.77 -5.40
C LEU A 88 13.77 8.49 -4.80
N GLY A 89 14.53 9.54 -4.47
CA GLY A 89 15.79 9.43 -3.73
C GLY A 89 15.60 8.87 -2.31
N CYS A 90 14.55 9.30 -1.59
CA CYS A 90 14.19 8.71 -0.30
C CYS A 90 13.93 7.20 -0.43
N ILE A 91 13.12 6.80 -1.41
CA ILE A 91 12.80 5.38 -1.62
C ILE A 91 14.07 4.60 -1.95
N LYS A 92 14.86 5.10 -2.91
CA LYS A 92 16.12 4.45 -3.33
C LYS A 92 17.05 4.22 -2.12
N GLN A 93 17.19 5.22 -1.25
CA GLN A 93 18.01 5.10 -0.04
C GLN A 93 17.46 4.07 0.95
N CYS A 94 16.14 4.00 1.13
CA CYS A 94 15.52 3.05 2.06
C CYS A 94 15.67 1.59 1.60
N ILE A 95 15.57 1.33 0.30
CA ILE A 95 15.65 -0.03 -0.25
C ILE A 95 17.08 -0.48 -0.57
N GLN A 96 18.05 0.44 -0.50
CA GLN A 96 19.45 0.15 -0.81
C GLN A 96 19.97 -1.00 0.06
N ASN A 97 20.53 -2.03 -0.58
CA ASN A 97 21.03 -3.25 0.07
C ASN A 97 19.96 -4.08 0.83
N LYS A 98 18.67 -3.80 0.62
CA LYS A 98 17.55 -4.52 1.26
C LYS A 98 16.80 -5.47 0.32
N LEU A 99 17.12 -5.43 -0.97
CA LEU A 99 16.52 -6.24 -2.03
C LEU A 99 17.52 -7.29 -2.53
N PRO A 100 17.63 -8.46 -1.87
CA PRO A 100 18.52 -9.52 -2.34
C PRO A 100 18.09 -10.00 -3.72
N GLY A 101 19.06 -10.35 -4.58
CA GLY A 101 18.79 -10.85 -5.93
C GLY A 101 18.30 -9.81 -6.94
N ILE A 102 18.18 -8.52 -6.57
CA ILE A 102 17.76 -7.44 -7.47
C ILE A 102 18.91 -6.46 -7.69
N GLU A 103 19.39 -6.37 -8.95
CA GLU A 103 20.37 -5.35 -9.33
C GLU A 103 19.84 -3.93 -9.05
N GLU A 104 20.73 -3.03 -8.62
CA GLU A 104 20.38 -1.66 -8.20
C GLU A 104 19.49 -0.92 -9.21
N LYS A 105 19.78 -1.09 -10.51
CA LYS A 105 19.06 -0.44 -11.61
C LYS A 105 17.57 -0.83 -11.69
N TYR A 106 17.17 -1.96 -11.10
CA TYR A 106 15.80 -2.48 -11.08
C TYR A 106 15.06 -2.23 -9.75
N GLN A 107 15.79 -1.90 -8.68
CA GLN A 107 15.23 -1.84 -7.32
C GLN A 107 14.07 -0.86 -7.18
N LEU A 108 14.18 0.33 -7.79
CA LEU A 108 13.14 1.35 -7.70
C LEU A 108 11.89 0.97 -8.52
N ASN A 109 12.07 0.40 -9.72
CA ASN A 109 10.98 -0.17 -10.52
C ASN A 109 10.22 -1.23 -9.70
N PHE A 110 10.96 -2.15 -9.08
CA PHE A 110 10.42 -3.21 -8.25
C PHE A 110 9.61 -2.68 -7.07
N ALA A 111 10.21 -1.81 -6.24
CA ALA A 111 9.58 -1.27 -5.04
C ALA A 111 8.29 -0.49 -5.35
N LEU A 112 8.31 0.33 -6.42
CA LEU A 112 7.14 1.11 -6.84
C LEU A 112 5.99 0.23 -7.33
N LYS A 113 6.28 -0.81 -8.13
CA LYS A 113 5.27 -1.77 -8.61
C LYS A 113 4.67 -2.56 -7.45
N LEU A 114 5.52 -3.07 -6.56
CA LEU A 114 5.10 -3.86 -5.39
C LEU A 114 4.18 -3.05 -4.48
N TRP A 115 4.60 -1.84 -4.10
CA TRP A 115 3.79 -0.95 -3.27
C TRP A 115 2.49 -0.55 -3.98
N SER A 116 2.52 -0.30 -5.29
CA SER A 116 1.32 0.07 -6.06
C SER A 116 0.27 -1.03 -6.08
N GLY A 117 0.69 -2.30 -6.24
CA GLY A 117 -0.20 -3.46 -6.17
C GLY A 117 -0.80 -3.63 -4.78
N CYS A 118 0.05 -3.50 -3.76
CA CYS A 118 -0.36 -3.59 -2.37
C CYS A 118 -1.37 -2.51 -1.98
N LEU A 119 -1.07 -1.24 -2.25
CA LEU A 119 -1.93 -0.13 -1.88
C LEU A 119 -3.27 -0.15 -2.64
N ALA A 120 -3.25 -0.41 -3.94
CA ALA A 120 -4.48 -0.47 -4.75
C ALA A 120 -5.46 -1.51 -4.18
N THR A 121 -4.93 -2.66 -3.81
CA THR A 121 -5.70 -3.79 -3.26
C THR A 121 -6.17 -3.48 -1.85
N ALA A 122 -5.25 -3.05 -0.97
CA ALA A 122 -5.54 -2.69 0.41
C ALA A 122 -6.66 -1.64 0.51
N LYS A 123 -6.59 -0.58 -0.31
CA LYS A 123 -7.64 0.45 -0.37
C LYS A 123 -8.97 -0.06 -0.87
N THR A 124 -8.97 -1.10 -1.72
CA THR A 124 -10.20 -1.67 -2.28
C THR A 124 -10.87 -2.61 -1.28
N ILE A 125 -10.10 -3.45 -0.59
CA ILE A 125 -10.63 -4.40 0.41
C ILE A 125 -10.96 -3.74 1.75
N ALA A 126 -10.43 -2.54 2.03
CA ALA A 126 -10.79 -1.77 3.21
C ALA A 126 -12.31 -1.53 3.28
N LEU A 127 -12.91 -1.53 4.47
CA LEU A 127 -14.31 -1.23 4.71
C LEU A 127 -14.61 0.27 4.62
N GLY A 128 -13.63 1.11 4.98
CA GLY A 128 -13.73 2.56 4.99
C GLY A 128 -12.56 3.21 4.27
N THR A 129 -12.86 4.28 3.54
CA THR A 129 -11.91 5.21 2.95
C THR A 129 -12.21 6.63 3.41
N GLN A 130 -11.31 7.57 3.16
CA GLN A 130 -11.57 8.99 3.40
C GLN A 130 -12.78 9.53 2.60
N THR A 131 -13.20 8.82 1.55
CA THR A 131 -14.32 9.19 0.68
C THR A 131 -15.62 8.43 0.98
N GLY A 132 -15.63 7.52 1.96
CA GLY A 132 -16.79 6.72 2.33
C GLY A 132 -16.49 5.23 2.44
N LYS A 133 -17.54 4.43 2.67
CA LYS A 133 -17.44 2.97 2.82
C LYS A 133 -17.27 2.29 1.47
N ASN A 134 -16.39 1.31 1.38
CA ASN A 134 -16.35 0.42 0.22
C ASN A 134 -17.41 -0.67 0.38
N THR A 135 -18.27 -0.81 -0.62
CA THR A 135 -19.32 -1.83 -0.67
C THR A 135 -18.82 -3.11 -1.32
N ALA A 136 -19.58 -4.20 -1.17
CA ALA A 136 -19.32 -5.46 -1.88
C ALA A 136 -19.35 -5.26 -3.41
N GLN A 137 -20.32 -4.48 -3.89
CA GLN A 137 -20.42 -4.09 -5.30
C GLN A 137 -19.15 -3.38 -5.77
N PHE A 138 -18.66 -2.38 -5.02
CA PHE A 138 -17.43 -1.68 -5.39
C PHE A 138 -16.23 -2.63 -5.49
N ARG A 139 -16.07 -3.55 -4.53
CA ARG A 139 -15.02 -4.57 -4.58
C ARG A 139 -15.15 -5.49 -5.79
N SER A 140 -16.37 -5.92 -6.12
CA SER A 140 -16.65 -6.78 -7.29
C SER A 140 -16.35 -6.10 -8.62
N GLU A 141 -16.42 -4.77 -8.68
CA GLU A 141 -16.08 -4.00 -9.87
C GLU A 141 -14.58 -3.69 -9.98
N MET A 142 -13.92 -3.45 -8.84
CA MET A 142 -12.55 -2.95 -8.81
C MET A 142 -11.49 -4.04 -8.75
N ILE A 143 -11.71 -5.11 -7.98
CA ILE A 143 -10.73 -6.21 -7.87
C ILE A 143 -10.39 -6.85 -9.22
N PRO A 144 -11.37 -7.18 -10.11
CA PRO A 144 -11.03 -7.75 -11.42
C PRO A 144 -10.11 -6.86 -12.28
N ARG A 145 -10.15 -5.54 -12.08
CA ARG A 145 -9.26 -4.59 -12.77
C ARG A 145 -7.84 -4.61 -12.22
N ILE A 146 -7.72 -4.80 -10.91
CA ILE A 146 -6.44 -5.04 -10.23
C ILE A 146 -5.88 -6.38 -10.71
N ASP A 147 -6.66 -7.47 -10.67
CA ASP A 147 -6.29 -8.79 -11.17
C ASP A 147 -5.79 -8.72 -12.62
N THR A 148 -6.50 -7.97 -13.48
CA THR A 148 -6.10 -7.77 -14.89
C THR A 148 -4.72 -7.12 -15.01
N THR A 149 -4.36 -6.21 -14.10
CA THR A 149 -3.02 -5.60 -14.07
C THR A 149 -1.98 -6.61 -13.58
N SER A 150 -2.31 -7.37 -12.54
CA SER A 150 -1.48 -8.44 -11.97
C SER A 150 -1.16 -9.57 -12.94
N THR A 151 -2.04 -9.86 -13.92
CA THR A 151 -1.73 -10.85 -14.97
C THR A 151 -0.57 -10.43 -15.87
N LYS A 152 -0.26 -9.14 -15.95
CA LYS A 152 0.78 -8.58 -16.82
C LYS A 152 2.07 -8.25 -16.06
N ASP A 153 2.00 -8.17 -14.73
CA ASP A 153 3.11 -7.72 -13.89
C ASP A 153 3.19 -8.56 -12.61
N MET A 154 4.17 -9.46 -12.56
CA MET A 154 4.36 -10.38 -11.43
C MET A 154 4.72 -9.65 -10.12
N ILE A 155 5.37 -8.50 -10.20
CA ILE A 155 5.77 -7.75 -9.00
C ILE A 155 4.55 -7.01 -8.44
N TYR A 156 3.76 -6.40 -9.31
CA TYR A 156 2.47 -5.82 -8.93
C TYR A 156 1.54 -6.88 -8.31
N ARG A 157 1.46 -8.06 -8.92
CA ARG A 157 0.72 -9.21 -8.39
C ARG A 157 1.15 -9.58 -6.98
N LYS A 158 2.46 -9.62 -6.71
CA LYS A 158 2.94 -9.92 -5.35
C LYS A 158 2.48 -8.89 -4.33
N GLY A 159 2.40 -7.62 -4.74
CA GLY A 159 1.82 -6.56 -3.94
C GLY A 159 0.35 -6.82 -3.64
N GLU A 160 -0.44 -7.17 -4.67
CA GLU A 160 -1.85 -7.55 -4.51
C GLU A 160 -2.01 -8.71 -3.51
N GLU A 161 -1.20 -9.77 -3.64
CA GLU A 161 -1.24 -10.95 -2.78
C GLU A 161 -1.11 -10.57 -1.30
N ILE A 162 -0.08 -9.80 -0.93
CA ILE A 162 0.22 -9.46 0.47
C ILE A 162 -0.67 -8.37 1.08
N ALA A 163 -1.54 -7.73 0.29
CA ALA A 163 -2.26 -6.54 0.71
C ALA A 163 -3.12 -6.74 1.96
N CYS A 164 -3.72 -7.92 2.11
CA CYS A 164 -4.57 -8.25 3.25
C CYS A 164 -3.79 -8.56 4.55
N ILE A 165 -2.47 -8.73 4.50
CA ILE A 165 -1.62 -9.00 5.68
C ILE A 165 -0.60 -7.90 5.95
N TRP A 166 -0.39 -6.94 5.03
CA TRP A 166 0.55 -5.83 5.21
C TRP A 166 0.16 -4.91 6.38
N LYS A 167 -1.02 -4.28 6.36
CA LYS A 167 -1.52 -3.41 7.44
C LYS A 167 -3.04 -3.25 7.44
N PRO A 168 -3.85 -4.31 7.62
CA PRO A 168 -5.22 -4.07 8.05
C PRO A 168 -5.22 -3.78 9.55
N ASP A 169 -5.94 -2.76 9.99
CA ASP A 169 -6.74 -3.01 11.19
C ASP A 169 -7.63 -4.21 10.81
N PRO A 170 -7.53 -5.37 11.49
CA PRO A 170 -8.28 -6.57 11.10
C PRO A 170 -9.80 -6.36 11.11
N LYS A 171 -10.28 -5.28 11.72
CA LYS A 171 -11.69 -4.89 11.74
C LYS A 171 -12.10 -4.10 10.51
N ASP A 172 -11.15 -3.63 9.71
CA ASP A 172 -11.35 -2.63 8.66
C ASP A 172 -11.20 -3.19 7.25
N ILE A 173 -11.19 -4.51 7.04
CA ILE A 173 -11.24 -5.08 5.69
C ILE A 173 -12.41 -6.06 5.52
N SER A 174 -12.83 -6.25 4.28
CA SER A 174 -13.83 -7.23 3.89
C SER A 174 -13.52 -7.84 2.53
N PHE A 175 -13.71 -9.16 2.46
CA PHE A 175 -13.64 -9.92 1.22
C PHE A 175 -15.02 -10.10 0.55
N ASP A 176 -16.10 -9.58 1.12
CA ASP A 176 -17.41 -9.65 0.49
C ASP A 176 -17.40 -8.92 -0.86
N GLY A 177 -17.80 -9.59 -1.95
CA GLY A 177 -17.70 -9.09 -3.32
C GLY A 177 -16.32 -9.25 -3.99
N VAL A 178 -15.30 -9.76 -3.30
CA VAL A 178 -14.00 -10.11 -3.90
C VAL A 178 -14.13 -11.49 -4.59
N PRO A 179 -13.75 -11.67 -5.87
CA PRO A 179 -13.78 -12.99 -6.52
C PRO A 179 -12.98 -14.05 -5.75
N THR A 180 -13.46 -15.30 -5.69
CA THR A 180 -12.81 -16.38 -4.93
C THR A 180 -11.43 -16.78 -5.48
N ASN A 181 -11.19 -16.51 -6.76
CA ASN A 181 -9.94 -16.78 -7.46
C ASN A 181 -9.00 -15.57 -7.58
N SER A 182 -9.33 -14.43 -6.96
CA SER A 182 -8.47 -13.23 -6.99
C SER A 182 -7.21 -13.41 -6.15
N ASN A 183 -6.09 -12.79 -6.56
CA ASN A 183 -4.85 -12.89 -5.78
C ASN A 183 -4.97 -12.12 -4.44
N ALA A 184 -5.86 -11.13 -4.34
CA ALA A 184 -6.16 -10.44 -3.10
C ALA A 184 -6.56 -11.38 -1.94
N ARG A 185 -7.06 -12.58 -2.25
CA ARG A 185 -7.43 -13.62 -1.27
C ARG A 185 -6.28 -14.58 -0.91
N LYS A 186 -5.10 -14.43 -1.50
CA LYS A 186 -3.96 -15.36 -1.33
C LYS A 186 -3.64 -15.65 0.14
N TYR A 187 -3.68 -14.63 0.99
CA TYR A 187 -3.42 -14.73 2.44
C TYR A 187 -4.68 -14.50 3.29
N GLU A 188 -5.89 -14.74 2.76
CA GLU A 188 -7.15 -14.55 3.50
C GLU A 188 -7.24 -15.45 4.75
N SER A 189 -6.70 -16.67 4.69
CA SER A 189 -6.68 -17.58 5.84
C SER A 189 -5.77 -17.04 6.96
N GLU A 190 -4.56 -16.60 6.61
CA GLU A 190 -3.59 -16.02 7.56
C GLU A 190 -4.13 -14.74 8.21
N TRP A 191 -4.77 -13.88 7.41
CA TRP A 191 -5.47 -12.70 7.94
C TRP A 191 -6.59 -13.10 8.91
N SER A 192 -7.41 -14.08 8.56
CA SER A 192 -8.54 -14.54 9.38
C SER A 192 -8.07 -15.08 10.73
N GLU A 193 -6.98 -15.85 10.74
CA GLU A 193 -6.35 -16.33 11.97
C GLU A 193 -5.86 -15.20 12.86
N THR A 194 -5.18 -14.21 12.27
CA THR A 194 -4.66 -13.03 12.99
C THR A 194 -5.80 -12.23 13.61
N ARG A 195 -6.89 -12.00 12.86
CA ARG A 195 -8.09 -11.33 13.35
C ARG A 195 -8.72 -12.07 14.53
N ASN A 196 -8.83 -13.40 14.45
CA ASN A 196 -9.40 -14.21 15.51
C ASN A 196 -8.57 -14.16 16.79
N LYS A 197 -7.23 -14.24 16.68
CA LYS A 197 -6.31 -14.09 17.83
C LYS A 197 -6.48 -12.73 18.52
N ILE A 198 -6.59 -11.64 17.74
CA ILE A 198 -6.80 -10.28 18.28
C ILE A 198 -8.16 -10.18 18.99
N ASN A 199 -9.23 -10.70 18.40
CA ASN A 199 -10.56 -10.70 19.03
C ASN A 199 -10.58 -11.47 20.36
N GLN A 200 -9.92 -12.63 20.41
CA GLN A 200 -9.78 -13.41 21.64
C GLN A 200 -9.01 -12.64 22.72
N ALA A 201 -7.88 -12.03 22.37
CA ALA A 201 -7.08 -11.23 23.31
C ALA A 201 -7.85 -10.03 23.88
N MET A 202 -8.62 -9.32 23.05
CA MET A 202 -9.48 -8.22 23.53
C MET A 202 -10.57 -8.71 24.49
N HIS A 203 -11.18 -9.87 24.22
CA HIS A 203 -12.22 -10.44 25.09
C HIS A 203 -11.67 -10.80 26.48
N VAL A 204 -10.45 -11.35 26.52
CA VAL A 204 -9.74 -11.66 27.78
C VAL A 204 -9.42 -10.38 28.55
N MET A 205 -8.89 -9.35 27.88
CA MET A 205 -8.57 -8.07 28.53
C MET A 205 -9.82 -7.35 29.08
N CYS A 206 -10.94 -7.41 28.37
CA CYS A 206 -12.20 -6.88 28.89
C CYS A 206 -12.62 -7.62 30.17
N LYS A 207 -12.58 -8.96 30.20
CA LYS A 207 -12.97 -9.73 31.40
C LYS A 207 -12.11 -9.44 32.64
N ILE A 208 -10.82 -9.18 32.47
CA ILE A 208 -9.91 -8.85 33.58
C ILE A 208 -10.20 -7.46 34.16
N ARG A 209 -10.70 -6.52 33.36
CA ARG A 209 -10.95 -5.13 33.79
C ARG A 209 -12.25 -4.93 34.58
N TRP A 210 -13.11 -5.95 34.66
CA TRP A 210 -14.40 -5.91 35.35
C TRP A 210 -14.50 -6.89 36.53
N ASN A 211 -13.38 -7.49 36.94
CA ASN A 211 -13.22 -8.26 38.17
C ASN A 211 -12.25 -7.53 39.10
#